data_AF-I7LLW9-F1
#
_entry.id   AF-I7LLW9-F1
#
_cell.length_a   1.000
_cell.length_b   1.000
_cell.length_c   1.000
_cell.angle_alpha   90.00
_cell.angle_beta   90.00
_cell.angle_gamma   90.00
#
_symmetry.space_group_name_H-M   'P 1'
#
loop_
_entity.id
_entity.type
_entity.pdbx_description
1 polymer ?
#
loop_
_entity_poly.entity_id
_entity_poly.type
_entity_poly.pdbx_seq_one_letter_code
_entity_poly.pdbx_strand_id
1 'polypeptide(L)' 'MELGFDREKNRQERLAFVRRHALWVRRVPNEVWSREQADLIDAFLANAGSYALSRARYLEMHQALAKRRHPGSS' A
#
# COMPACT_ATOMS: atom_id res chain seq x y z
N MET A 1 14.85 -5.88 19.31
CA MET A 1 16.14 -6.57 19.24
C MET A 1 17.17 -5.52 18.87
N GLU A 2 18.06 -5.16 19.80
CA GLU A 2 19.01 -4.06 19.64
C GLU A 2 20.04 -4.38 18.54
N LEU A 3 20.13 -3.49 17.53
CA LEU A 3 20.99 -3.62 16.35
C LEU A 3 22.42 -3.20 16.67
N GLY A 4 23.09 -3.95 17.55
CA GLY A 4 24.52 -3.87 17.71
C GLY A 4 25.24 -4.75 16.69
N PHE A 5 26.17 -4.13 15.94
CA PHE A 5 27.33 -4.74 15.27
C PHE A 5 27.20 -5.16 13.78
N ASP A 6 28.07 -4.50 12.99
CA ASP A 6 28.35 -4.54 11.55
C ASP A 6 27.34 -3.87 10.58
N ARG A 7 27.56 -2.56 10.38
CA ARG A 7 26.81 -1.70 9.45
C ARG A 7 26.90 -2.17 8.01
N GLU A 8 28.04 -2.73 7.60
CA GLU A 8 28.25 -3.19 6.24
C GLU A 8 27.51 -4.51 6.01
N LYS A 9 27.56 -5.43 6.98
CA LYS A 9 26.75 -6.66 6.93
C LYS A 9 25.25 -6.36 6.79
N ASN A 10 24.73 -5.44 7.61
CA ASN A 10 23.33 -5.02 7.52
C ASN A 10 22.98 -4.40 6.16
N ARG A 11 23.90 -3.62 5.57
CA ARG A 11 23.72 -3.06 4.23
C ARG A 11 23.69 -4.15 3.17
N GLN A 12 24.59 -5.13 3.24
CA GLN A 12 24.64 -6.25 2.30
C GLN A 12 23.39 -7.12 2.38
N GLU A 13 22.89 -7.40 3.59
CA GLU A 13 21.64 -8.14 3.78
C GLU A 13 20.43 -7.41 3.17
N ARG A 14 20.35 -6.09 3.37
CA ARG A 14 19.31 -5.25 2.74
C ARG A 14 19.42 -5.25 1.22
N LEU A 15 20.62 -5.09 0.67
CA LEU A 15 20.85 -5.13 -0.77
C LEU A 15 20.50 -6.49 -1.36
N ALA A 16 20.86 -7.58 -0.68
CA ALA A 16 20.52 -8.95 -1.09
C ALA A 16 19.01 -9.17 -1.08
N PHE A 17 18.32 -8.70 -0.04
CA PHE A 17 16.85 -8.73 0.03
C PHE A 17 16.21 -7.99 -1.15
N VAL A 18 16.61 -6.73 -1.37
CA VAL A 18 16.05 -5.91 -2.47
C VAL A 18 16.31 -6.55 -3.83
N ARG A 19 17.52 -7.03 -4.09
CA ARG A 19 17.86 -7.70 -5.36
C ARG A 19 17.04 -8.95 -5.60
N ARG A 20 16.88 -9.81 -4.59
CA ARG A 20 16.04 -11.02 -4.69
C ARG A 20 14.59 -10.68 -5.02
N HIS A 21 14.02 -9.71 -4.32
CA HIS A 21 12.63 -9.30 -4.56
C HIS A 21 12.46 -8.60 -5.91
N ALA A 22 13.38 -7.74 -6.33
CA ALA A 22 13.32 -7.11 -7.65
C ALA A 22 13.40 -8.15 -8.78
N LEU A 23 14.26 -9.17 -8.64
CA LEU A 23 14.33 -10.28 -9.60
C LEU A 23 13.05 -11.12 -9.61
N TRP A 24 12.45 -11.36 -8.43
CA TRP A 24 11.17 -12.05 -8.33
C TRP A 24 10.05 -11.26 -9.02
N VAL A 25 9.90 -9.97 -8.73
CA VAL A 25 8.94 -9.08 -9.40
C VAL A 25 9.14 -9.08 -10.91
N ARG A 26 10.41 -9.05 -11.37
CA ARG A 26 10.72 -9.11 -12.81
C ARG A 26 10.48 -10.47 -13.46
N ARG A 27 10.44 -11.55 -12.67
CA ARG A 27 10.24 -12.93 -13.14
C ARG A 27 8.77 -13.33 -13.15
N VAL A 28 7.95 -12.74 -12.28
CA VAL A 28 6.50 -12.93 -12.32
C VAL A 28 5.96 -12.16 -13.54
N PRO A 29 5.27 -12.85 -14.48
CA PRO A 29 4.65 -12.18 -15.61
C PRO A 29 3.62 -11.18 -15.06
N ASN A 30 3.80 -9.91 -15.42
CA ASN A 30 2.95 -8.83 -14.93
C ASN A 30 1.48 -9.07 -15.30
N GLU A 31 1.20 -9.89 -16.34
CA GLU A 31 -0.17 -10.23 -16.74
C GLU A 31 -0.97 -10.94 -15.65
N VAL A 32 -0.35 -11.80 -14.82
CA VAL A 32 -1.08 -12.51 -13.76
C VAL A 32 -1.43 -11.56 -12.62
N TRP A 33 -0.45 -10.76 -12.17
CA TRP A 33 -0.68 -9.75 -11.13
C TRP A 33 -1.67 -8.68 -11.60
N SER A 34 -1.54 -8.19 -12.84
CA SER A 34 -2.47 -7.22 -13.41
C SER A 34 -3.89 -7.76 -13.53
N ARG A 35 -4.06 -9.04 -13.90
CA ARG A 35 -5.38 -9.67 -13.96
C ARG A 35 -6.00 -9.82 -12.57
N GLU A 36 -5.26 -10.36 -11.60
CA GLU A 36 -5.75 -10.53 -10.23
C GLU A 36 -6.11 -9.19 -9.57
N GLN A 37 -5.33 -8.13 -9.85
CA GLN A 37 -5.65 -6.78 -9.40
C GLN A 37 -6.87 -6.19 -10.11
N ALA A 38 -7.02 -6.42 -11.41
CA ALA A 38 -8.21 -5.99 -12.16
C ALA A 38 -9.47 -6.68 -11.62
N ASP A 39 -9.43 -8.00 -11.44
CA ASP A 39 -10.54 -8.79 -10.89
C ASP A 39 -10.95 -8.29 -9.49
N LEU A 40 -9.98 -7.93 -8.65
CA LEU A 40 -10.23 -7.36 -7.33
C LEU A 40 -10.89 -5.98 -7.40
N ILE A 41 -10.40 -5.10 -8.29
CA ILE A 41 -10.98 -3.76 -8.49
C ILE A 41 -12.41 -3.88 -9.02
N ASP A 42 -12.64 -4.76 -9.99
CA ASP A 42 -13.97 -5.00 -10.56
C ASP A 42 -14.94 -5.55 -9.51
N ALA A 43 -14.49 -6.45 -8.64
CA ALA A 43 -15.28 -6.94 -7.51
C ALA A 43 -15.65 -5.80 -6.53
N PHE A 44 -14.73 -4.90 -6.23
CA PHE A 44 -15.03 -3.73 -5.39
C PHE A 44 -16.02 -2.76 -6.05
N LEU A 45 -15.89 -2.54 -7.37
CA LEU A 45 -16.81 -1.68 -8.12
C LEU A 45 -18.21 -2.31 -8.21
N ALA A 46 -18.30 -3.60 -8.48
CA ALA A 46 -19.57 -4.33 -8.49
C ALA A 46 -20.27 -4.29 -7.12
N ASN A 47 -19.49 -4.32 -6.04
CA ASN A 47 -20.00 -4.24 -4.68
C ASN A 47 -20.12 -2.80 -4.14
N ALA A 48 -19.82 -1.77 -4.94
CA ALA A 48 -19.77 -0.37 -4.51
C ALA A 48 -21.07 0.11 -3.86
N GLY A 49 -22.22 -0.36 -4.35
CA GLY A 49 -23.55 -0.03 -3.80
C GLY A 49 -23.87 -0.69 -2.46
N SER A 50 -23.16 -1.75 -2.08
CA SER A 50 -23.32 -2.47 -0.82
C SER A 50 -22.36 -1.98 0.27
N TYR A 51 -21.46 -1.04 -0.05
CA TYR A 51 -20.60 -0.45 0.97
C TYR A 51 -21.45 0.31 1.99
N ALA A 52 -21.21 0.05 3.27
CA ALA A 52 -21.88 0.73 4.39
C ALA A 52 -21.54 2.23 4.52
N LEU A 53 -20.88 2.82 3.51
CA LEU A 53 -20.39 4.18 3.54
C LEU A 53 -20.88 4.94 2.30
N SER A 54 -21.86 5.81 2.50
CA SER A 54 -22.32 6.72 1.44
C SER A 54 -21.21 7.68 1.04
N ARG A 55 -21.24 8.17 -0.20
CA ARG A 55 -20.30 9.19 -0.72
C ARG A 55 -20.19 10.40 0.21
N ALA A 56 -21.32 10.88 0.74
CA ALA A 56 -21.34 12.01 1.69
C ALA A 56 -20.55 11.67 2.96
N ARG A 57 -20.79 10.51 3.56
CA ARG A 57 -20.11 10.07 4.79
C ARG A 57 -18.61 9.81 4.58
N TYR A 58 -18.23 9.33 3.39
CA TYR A 58 -16.83 9.21 3.00
C TYR A 58 -16.13 10.57 2.95
N LEU A 59 -16.74 11.56 2.30
CA LEU A 59 -16.17 12.91 2.18
C LEU A 59 -16.05 13.61 3.54
N GLU A 60 -17.05 13.46 4.41
CA GLU A 60 -17.01 13.97 5.79
C GLU A 60 -15.85 13.36 6.59
N MET A 61 -15.67 12.03 6.51
CA MET A 61 -14.57 11.33 7.17
C MET A 61 -13.21 11.83 6.68
N HIS A 62 -13.06 12.01 5.36
CA HIS A 62 -11.83 12.52 4.76
C HIS A 62 -11.52 13.96 5.20
N GLN A 63 -12.53 14.83 5.24
CA GLN A 63 -12.37 16.20 5.75
C GLN A 63 -11.99 16.22 7.23
N ALA A 64 -12.60 15.35 8.05
CA ALA A 64 -12.24 15.21 9.46
C ALA A 64 -10.79 14.73 9.65
N LEU A 65 -10.32 13.78 8.85
CA LEU A 65 -8.93 13.32 8.85
C LEU A 65 -7.94 14.40 8.41
N ALA A 66 -8.30 15.20 7.40
CA ALA A 66 -7.49 16.33 6.95
C ALA A 66 -7.35 17.41 8.04
N LYS A 67 -8.46 17.75 8.73
CA LYS A 67 -8.45 18.68 9.87
C LYS A 67 -7.59 18.18 11.04
N ARG A 68 -7.60 16.88 11.31
CA ARG A 68 -6.75 16.27 12.35
C ARG A 68 -5.25 16.33 12.02
N ARG A 69 -4.89 16.34 10.73
CA ARG A 69 -3.50 16.43 10.27
C ARG A 69 -2.95 17.86 10.28
N HIS A 70 -3.81 18.88 10.24
CA HIS A 70 -3.42 20.29 10.32
C HIS A 70 -4.21 21.00 11.44
N PRO A 71 -3.72 20.95 12.69
CA PRO A 71 -4.41 21.58 13.82
C PRO A 71 -4.25 23.11 13.89
N GLY A 72 -3.67 23.76 12.87
CA GLY A 72 -3.39 25.20 12.90
C GLY A 72 -3.38 25.82 11.52
N SER A 73 -4.53 26.32 11.09
CA SER A 73 -4.67 27.37 10.07
C SER A 73 -6.01 28.04 10.32
N SER A 74 -6.02 28.91 11.33
CA SER A 74 -6.99 30.00 11.48
C SER A 74 -6.23 31.30 11.23
#